data_AF-A0A2G9TUY8-F1
#
_entry.id   AF-A0A2G9TUY8-F1
#
_cell.length_a   1.000
_cell.length_b   1.000
_cell.length_c   1.000
_cell.angle_alpha   90.00
_cell.angle_beta   90.00
_cell.angle_gamma   90.00
#
_symmetry.space_group_name_H-M   'P 1'
#
loop_
_entity.id
_entity.type
_entity.pdbx_description
1 polymer ?
#
loop_
_entity_poly.entity_id
_entity_poly.type
_entity_poly.pdbx_seq_one_letter_code
_entity_poly.pdbx_strand_id
1 'polypeptide(L)' 'MGDIPEGDYEKGKKVFKQRCLQCHVVDSKATKTGPTLHGIIGRKSGTVEGFDYSAANKNK' A
#
# COMPACT_ATOMS: atom_id res chain seq x y z
N MET A 1 -20.18 -6.48 -1.48
CA MET A 1 -19.04 -6.49 -0.55
C MET A 1 -19.54 -7.13 0.73
N GLY A 2 -19.09 -8.35 1.04
CA GLY A 2 -19.43 -8.98 2.32
C GLY A 2 -18.74 -8.24 3.48
N ASP A 3 -19.26 -8.42 4.68
CA ASP A 3 -18.72 -7.80 5.89
C ASP A 3 -17.24 -8.16 6.05
N ILE A 4 -16.39 -7.13 6.05
CA ILE A 4 -14.97 -7.29 6.36
C ILE A 4 -14.89 -7.46 7.88
N PRO A 5 -14.36 -8.59 8.39
CA PRO A 5 -14.25 -8.79 9.83
C PRO A 5 -13.33 -7.74 10.46
N GLU A 6 -13.54 -7.47 11.74
CA GLU A 6 -12.71 -6.52 12.47
C GLU A 6 -11.23 -6.96 12.44
N GLY A 7 -10.36 -6.00 12.11
CA GLY A 7 -8.93 -6.22 12.02
C GLY A 7 -8.23 -6.13 13.38
N ASP A 8 -7.13 -6.85 13.53
CA ASP A 8 -6.21 -6.73 14.67
C ASP A 8 -4.99 -5.91 14.24
N TYR A 9 -4.86 -4.72 14.82
CA TYR A 9 -3.79 -3.78 14.49
C TYR A 9 -2.38 -4.35 14.74
N GLU A 10 -2.17 -5.04 15.87
CA GLU A 10 -0.85 -5.58 16.22
C GLU A 10 -0.46 -6.75 15.32
N LYS A 11 -1.43 -7.59 14.93
CA LYS A 11 -1.19 -8.61 13.89
C LYS A 11 -0.92 -7.97 12.53
N GLY A 12 -1.71 -6.96 12.13
CA GLY A 12 -1.51 -6.23 10.88
C GLY A 12 -0.13 -5.61 10.77
N LYS A 13 0.37 -5.00 11.86
CA LYS A 13 1.73 -4.46 11.96
C LYS A 13 2.80 -5.53 11.75
N LYS A 14 2.64 -6.73 12.31
CA LYS A 14 3.55 -7.87 12.08
C LYS A 14 3.53 -8.31 10.63
N VAL A 15 2.35 -8.49 10.04
CA VAL A 15 2.20 -8.86 8.62
C VAL A 15 2.86 -7.83 7.70
N PHE A 16 2.64 -6.54 7.96
CA PHE A 16 3.24 -5.47 7.18
C PHE A 16 4.77 -5.55 7.22
N LYS A 17 5.36 -5.70 8.42
CA LYS A 17 6.81 -5.83 8.58
C LYS A 17 7.37 -7.05 7.84
N GLN A 18 6.66 -8.18 7.88
CA GLN A 18 7.12 -9.43 7.29
C GLN A 18 6.97 -9.50 5.77
N ARG A 19 5.93 -8.86 5.21
CA ARG A 19 5.54 -9.08 3.80
C ARG A 19 5.56 -7.83 2.93
N CYS A 20 5.37 -6.65 3.52
CA CYS A 20 5.15 -5.41 2.76
C CYS A 20 6.35 -4.47 2.86
N LEU A 21 6.97 -4.38 4.04
CA LEU A 21 8.01 -3.39 4.37
C LEU A 21 9.27 -3.49 3.51
N GLN A 22 9.56 -4.66 2.96
CA GLN A 22 10.67 -4.85 2.03
C GLN A 22 10.53 -3.92 0.81
N CYS A 23 9.32 -3.80 0.27
CA CYS A 23 9.06 -3.05 -0.95
C CYS A 23 8.36 -1.72 -0.70
N HIS A 24 7.72 -1.53 0.45
CA HIS A 24 6.87 -0.38 0.71
C HIS A 24 7.20 0.33 2.03
N VAL A 25 6.68 1.55 2.16
CA VAL A 25 6.64 2.34 3.40
C VAL A 25 5.21 2.79 3.66
N VAL A 26 4.85 3.04 4.91
CA VAL A 26 3.49 3.45 5.31
C VAL A 26 3.48 4.76 6.12
N ASP A 27 4.64 5.17 6.59
CA ASP A 27 4.88 6.30 7.48
C ASP A 27 5.41 7.56 6.77
N SER A 28 5.73 7.46 5.48
CA SER A 28 6.26 8.57 4.68
C SER A 28 5.76 8.55 3.25
N LYS A 29 5.95 9.65 2.54
CA LYS A 29 5.67 9.75 1.09
C LYS A 29 6.79 9.17 0.21
N ALA A 30 7.88 8.68 0.80
CA ALA A 30 8.99 8.10 0.06
C ALA A 30 8.55 6.84 -0.70
N THR A 31 9.13 6.61 -1.87
CA THR A 31 8.96 5.38 -2.63
C THR A 31 10.18 4.48 -2.46
N LYS A 32 9.98 3.17 -2.52
CA LYS A 32 11.05 2.16 -2.59
C LYS A 32 10.90 1.41 -3.91
N THR A 33 11.15 0.10 -3.91
CA THR A 33 10.77 -0.81 -5.00
C THR A 33 9.28 -0.72 -5.34
N GLY A 34 8.43 -0.49 -4.34
CA GLY A 34 7.01 -0.19 -4.49
C GLY A 34 6.66 1.24 -4.06
N PRO A 35 5.46 1.74 -4.44
CA PRO A 35 5.00 3.07 -4.04
C PRO A 35 4.73 3.14 -2.53
N THR A 36 4.66 4.35 -1.98
CA THR A 36 4.20 4.54 -0.60
C THR A 36 2.78 3.99 -0.41
N LEU A 37 2.54 3.30 0.70
CA LEU A 37 1.22 2.86 1.16
C LEU A 37 0.61 3.84 2.18
N HIS A 38 1.27 4.97 2.44
CA HIS A 38 0.71 6.05 3.26
C HIS A 38 -0.58 6.59 2.60
N GLY A 39 -1.68 6.60 3.36
CA GLY A 39 -2.99 7.03 2.87
C GLY A 39 -3.55 6.14 1.75
N ILE A 40 -3.25 4.84 1.73
CA ILE A 40 -3.71 3.94 0.65
C ILE A 40 -5.22 3.67 0.67
N ILE A 41 -5.86 3.72 1.85
CA ILE A 41 -7.30 3.43 1.97
C ILE A 41 -8.09 4.50 1.22
N GLY A 42 -8.85 4.09 0.19
CA GLY A 42 -9.62 4.99 -0.69
C GLY A 42 -8.81 5.67 -1.79
N ARG A 43 -7.48 5.49 -1.85
CA ARG A 43 -6.63 6.08 -2.89
C ARG A 43 -6.76 5.32 -4.20
N LYS A 44 -6.91 6.03 -5.31
CA LYS A 44 -6.90 5.43 -6.66
C LYS A 44 -5.55 4.74 -6.93
N SER A 45 -5.56 3.58 -7.58
CA SER A 45 -4.34 2.88 -7.97
C SER A 45 -3.57 3.67 -9.02
N GLY A 46 -2.24 3.56 -9.03
CA GLY A 46 -1.42 4.16 -10.08
C GLY A 46 -1.22 5.68 -9.98
N THR A 47 -1.62 6.33 -8.88
CA THR A 47 -1.63 7.79 -8.76
C THR A 47 -0.57 8.39 -7.85
N VAL A 48 0.38 7.60 -7.34
CA VAL A 48 1.52 8.17 -6.58
C VAL A 48 2.48 8.82 -7.57
N GLU A 49 2.65 10.13 -7.45
CA GLU A 49 3.57 10.89 -8.29
C GLU A 49 5.00 10.37 -8.20
N GLY A 50 5.70 10.37 -9.34
CA GLY A 50 7.09 9.93 -9.45
C GLY A 50 7.33 8.42 -9.34
N PHE A 51 6.31 7.60 -9.08
CA PHE A 51 6.46 6.13 -9.11
C PHE A 51 6.09 5.56 -10.49
N ASP A 52 6.96 4.71 -11.04
CA ASP A 52 6.68 4.07 -12.32
C ASP A 52 5.78 2.83 -12.16
N TYR A 53 4.49 3.03 -12.35
CA TYR A 53 3.50 1.95 -12.33
C TYR A 53 3.45 1.17 -13.64
N SER A 54 3.14 -0.12 -13.54
CA SER A 54 2.70 -0.92 -14.68
C SER A 54 1.45 -0.33 -15.34
N ALA A 55 1.29 -0.56 -16.64
CA ALA A 55 0.11 -0.14 -17.39
C ALA A 55 -1.21 -0.64 -16.76
N ALA A 56 -1.19 -1.87 -16.22
CA ALA A 56 -2.34 -2.46 -15.55
C ALA A 56 -2.78 -1.69 -14.28
N ASN A 57 -1.86 -1.04 -13.57
CA ASN A 57 -2.18 -0.23 -12.40
C ASN A 57 -2.53 1.22 -12.75
N LYS A 58 -2.02 1.75 -13.87
CA LYS A 58 -2.34 3.10 -14.39
C LYS A 58 -3.76 3.17 -14.97
N ASN A 59 -4.23 2.10 -15.62
CA ASN A 59 -5.46 2.09 -16.42
C ASN A 59 -6.67 1.46 -15.69
N LYS A 60 -6.82 1.74 -14.39
CA LYS A 60 -7.93 1.22 -13.55
C LYS A 60 -9.01 2.26 -13.29
#